data_AF-A0AAE1N9N5-F1
#
_entry.id   AF-A0AAE1N9N5-F1
#
_cell.length_a   1.000
_cell.length_b   1.000
_cell.length_c   1.000
_cell.angle_alpha   90.00
_cell.angle_beta   90.00
_cell.angle_gamma   90.00
#
_symmetry.space_group_name_H-M   'P 1'
#
loop_
_entity.id
_entity.type
_entity.pdbx_description
1 polymer ?
#
loop_
_entity_poly.entity_id
_entity_poly.type
_entity_poly.pdbx_seq_one_letter_code
_entity_poly.pdbx_strand_id
1 'polypeptide(L)'
;MLTTMGNIRDVRLDHSGIEELPLSFKNLIGLQYLDVSNCVHLRHFRAIPPNLQELEVEDKHLSSESCRILLSQALGEVDGLRFVMLEDKMPEQFDHYKEGHSICFWFRNIFPNMAVCFGGESDIGHHGELILNGSVYVNGELLESFVEERIYGRITSEHTFLVDLQNLIHEDKLNRVALAHQWNKIQIWCTLRHRRNQTWAKAKGIYVYKQKARMDNIRFIDPDEEISP
;
A
#
# COMPACT_ATOMS: atom_id res chain seq x y z
N MET A 1 -20.01 9.49 28.72
CA MET A 1 -19.95 8.35 27.79
C MET A 1 -19.86 8.92 26.39
N LEU A 2 -18.78 8.66 25.65
CA LEU A 2 -18.72 8.98 24.23
C LEU A 2 -19.57 7.91 23.52
N THR A 3 -20.63 8.32 22.83
CA THR A 3 -21.50 7.42 22.07
C THR A 3 -20.70 6.81 20.92
N THR A 4 -20.61 5.48 20.88
CA THR A 4 -20.03 4.76 19.75
C THR A 4 -20.97 4.83 18.55
N MET A 5 -20.40 4.94 17.35
CA MET A 5 -21.11 5.04 16.07
C MET A 5 -20.73 3.83 15.21
N GLY A 6 -21.59 2.81 15.23
CA GLY A 6 -21.38 1.55 14.51
C GLY A 6 -21.96 1.50 13.09
N ASN A 7 -22.79 2.48 12.71
CA ASN A 7 -23.52 2.45 11.43
C ASN A 7 -22.80 3.21 10.30
N ILE A 8 -21.83 4.06 10.64
CA ILE A 8 -21.05 4.81 9.65
C ILE A 8 -19.98 3.87 9.12
N ARG A 9 -20.02 3.56 7.81
CA ARG A 9 -19.09 2.66 7.13
C ARG A 9 -18.10 3.40 6.24
N ASP A 10 -18.54 4.51 5.64
CA ASP A 10 -17.76 5.28 4.68
C ASP A 10 -17.81 6.76 5.05
N VAL A 11 -16.65 7.41 5.10
CA VAL A 11 -16.52 8.84 5.34
C VAL A 11 -15.60 9.43 4.28
N ARG A 12 -16.08 10.46 3.59
CA ARG A 12 -15.26 11.26 2.66
C ARG A 12 -15.11 12.67 3.21
N LEU A 13 -13.85 13.06 3.41
CA LEU A 13 -13.42 14.39 3.84
C LEU A 13 -12.53 15.03 2.78
N ASP A 14 -12.51 14.48 1.57
CA ASP A 14 -11.66 14.96 0.49
C ASP A 14 -11.91 16.45 0.20
N HIS A 15 -10.85 17.17 -0.13
CA HIS A 15 -10.86 18.60 -0.39
C HIS A 15 -11.36 19.47 0.79
N SER A 16 -11.39 18.94 2.02
CA SER A 16 -11.79 19.70 3.20
C SER A 16 -10.61 20.46 3.84
N GLY A 17 -10.94 21.46 4.65
CA GLY A 17 -9.95 22.22 5.45
C GLY A 17 -9.56 21.54 6.76
N ILE A 18 -9.70 20.21 6.88
CA ILE A 18 -9.40 19.50 8.11
C ILE A 18 -7.90 19.54 8.41
N GLU A 19 -7.54 19.92 9.64
CA GLU A 19 -6.13 19.98 10.06
C GLU A 19 -5.67 18.67 10.74
N GLU A 20 -6.62 17.97 11.37
CA GLU A 20 -6.38 16.75 12.13
C GLU A 20 -7.64 15.89 12.16
N LEU A 21 -7.47 14.56 12.15
CA LEU A 21 -8.57 13.68 12.55
C LEU A 21 -8.78 13.78 14.07
N PRO A 22 -9.96 14.21 14.54
CA PRO A 22 -10.19 14.43 15.96
C PRO A 22 -10.31 13.11 16.72
N LEU A 23 -10.06 13.14 18.04
CA LEU A 23 -10.16 11.97 18.92
C LEU A 23 -11.51 11.24 18.86
N SER A 24 -12.58 11.94 18.47
CA SER A 24 -13.90 11.35 18.27
C SER A 24 -13.95 10.28 17.17
N PHE A 25 -12.97 10.24 16.26
CA PHE A 25 -12.90 9.20 15.22
C PHE A 25 -12.67 7.80 15.80
N LYS A 26 -12.14 7.66 17.03
CA LYS A 26 -12.11 6.37 17.74
C LYS A 26 -13.50 5.80 18.01
N ASN A 27 -14.53 6.65 18.04
CA ASN A 27 -15.90 6.22 18.27
C ASN A 27 -16.57 5.69 16.99
N LEU A 28 -15.97 5.91 15.82
CA LEU A 28 -16.46 5.42 14.52
C LEU A 28 -16.09 3.94 14.36
N ILE A 29 -16.60 3.10 15.26
CA ILE A 29 -16.30 1.66 15.30
C ILE A 29 -16.84 0.91 14.08
N GLY A 30 -17.76 1.50 13.32
CA GLY A 30 -18.25 0.92 12.08
C GLY A 30 -17.41 1.26 10.85
N LEU A 31 -16.57 2.30 10.93
CA LEU A 31 -15.96 2.94 9.78
C LEU A 31 -14.91 2.03 9.15
N GLN A 32 -15.10 1.74 7.86
CA GLN A 32 -14.27 0.86 7.04
C GLN A 32 -13.51 1.63 5.97
N TYR A 33 -14.10 2.70 5.38
CA TYR A 33 -13.44 3.52 4.37
C TYR A 33 -13.36 4.99 4.79
N LEU A 34 -12.16 5.60 4.68
CA LEU A 34 -11.93 7.01 4.95
C LEU A 34 -11.13 7.65 3.80
N ASP A 35 -11.70 8.65 3.15
CA ASP A 35 -11.01 9.48 2.17
C ASP A 35 -10.65 10.84 2.79
N VAL A 36 -9.36 11.18 2.78
CA VAL A 36 -8.82 12.48 3.22
C VAL A 36 -7.95 13.11 2.12
N SER A 37 -8.21 12.77 0.86
CA SER A 37 -7.47 13.29 -0.28
C SER A 37 -7.61 14.80 -0.41
N ASN A 38 -6.54 15.47 -0.84
CA ASN A 38 -6.48 16.92 -1.07
C ASN A 38 -6.87 17.77 0.16
N CYS A 39 -6.65 17.24 1.38
CA CYS A 39 -6.82 17.97 2.63
C CYS A 39 -5.55 18.78 2.97
N VAL A 40 -5.43 19.96 2.35
CA VAL A 40 -4.22 20.80 2.34
C VAL A 40 -3.64 21.23 3.70
N HIS A 41 -4.41 21.06 4.78
CA HIS A 41 -3.98 21.41 6.14
C HIS A 41 -3.83 20.21 7.06
N LEU A 42 -4.11 18.99 6.58
CA LEU A 42 -4.03 17.78 7.38
C LEU A 42 -2.58 17.47 7.75
N ARG A 43 -2.26 17.39 9.04
CA ARG A 43 -0.87 17.17 9.51
C ARG A 43 -0.65 15.85 10.19
N HIS A 44 -1.67 15.36 10.90
CA HIS A 44 -1.59 14.14 11.68
C HIS A 44 -2.98 13.59 12.02
N PHE A 45 -3.03 12.32 12.39
CA PHE A 45 -4.20 11.67 12.96
C PHE A 45 -4.07 11.65 14.49
N ARG A 46 -5.00 12.28 15.23
CA ARG A 46 -5.05 12.07 16.70
C ARG A 46 -5.64 10.71 17.04
N ALA A 47 -6.41 10.15 16.13
CA ALA A 47 -7.09 8.89 16.25
C ALA A 47 -7.33 8.28 14.88
N ILE A 48 -7.06 6.99 14.76
CA ILE A 48 -7.46 6.17 13.63
C ILE A 48 -8.69 5.36 14.07
N PRO A 49 -9.76 5.28 13.25
CA PRO A 49 -10.90 4.44 13.53
C PRO A 49 -10.47 2.96 13.66
N PRO A 50 -10.95 2.22 14.66
CA PRO A 50 -10.39 0.91 15.03
C PRO A 50 -10.67 -0.21 14.03
N ASN A 51 -11.67 -0.05 13.16
CA ASN A 51 -12.05 -1.03 12.14
C ASN A 51 -11.86 -0.48 10.72
N LEU A 52 -11.03 0.56 10.59
CA LEU A 52 -10.71 1.12 9.29
C LEU A 52 -10.00 0.05 8.46
N GLN A 53 -10.48 -0.14 7.24
CA GLN A 53 -9.92 -1.06 6.28
C GLN A 53 -9.18 -0.30 5.19
N GLU A 54 -9.80 0.75 4.67
CA GLU A 54 -9.28 1.55 3.58
C GLU A 54 -9.12 3.00 4.02
N LEU A 55 -7.93 3.55 3.81
CA LEU A 55 -7.62 4.98 4.02
C LEU A 55 -7.03 5.51 2.72
N GLU A 56 -7.74 6.43 2.07
CA GLU A 56 -7.27 7.08 0.85
C GLU A 56 -6.70 8.46 1.20
N VAL A 57 -5.44 8.66 0.83
CA VAL A 57 -4.70 9.91 1.01
C VAL A 57 -3.99 10.18 -0.31
N GLU A 58 -4.54 11.09 -1.10
CA GLU A 58 -3.88 11.68 -2.27
C GLU A 58 -3.72 13.19 -2.02
N ASP A 59 -2.52 13.71 -1.80
CA ASP A 59 -2.35 15.17 -1.68
C ASP A 59 -1.02 15.65 -2.27
N LYS A 60 -1.13 16.68 -3.12
CA LYS A 60 -0.02 17.38 -3.79
C LYS A 60 0.57 18.52 -2.96
N HIS A 61 -0.06 18.84 -1.83
CA HIS A 61 0.26 19.95 -0.95
C HIS A 61 0.71 19.50 0.44
N LEU A 62 0.53 18.21 0.79
CA LEU A 62 1.07 17.67 2.02
C LEU A 62 2.59 17.72 1.98
N SER A 63 3.20 18.31 3.01
CA SER A 63 4.65 18.23 3.19
C SER A 63 5.09 16.78 3.38
N SER A 64 6.30 16.43 2.93
CA SER A 64 6.86 15.07 3.08
C SER A 64 6.84 14.62 4.54
N GLU A 65 7.02 15.52 5.51
CA GLU A 65 6.95 15.22 6.94
C GLU A 65 5.53 14.85 7.39
N SER A 66 4.51 15.59 6.95
CA SER A 66 3.11 15.26 7.27
C SER A 66 2.72 13.91 6.66
N CYS A 67 3.11 13.64 5.41
CA CYS A 67 2.90 12.34 4.79
C CYS A 67 3.56 11.20 5.56
N ARG A 68 4.81 11.37 6.02
CA ARG A 68 5.51 10.36 6.82
C ARG A 68 4.82 10.09 8.14
N ILE A 69 4.38 11.14 8.84
CA ILE A 69 3.64 11.01 10.09
C ILE A 69 2.34 10.25 9.85
N LEU A 70 1.53 10.70 8.90
CA LEU A 70 0.24 10.08 8.56
C LEU A 70 0.41 8.61 8.17
N LEU A 71 1.40 8.30 7.33
CA LEU A 71 1.69 6.92 6.95
C LEU A 71 2.12 6.09 8.17
N SER A 72 3.03 6.60 9.00
CA SER A 72 3.50 5.86 10.18
C SER A 72 2.40 5.62 11.21
N GLN A 73 1.41 6.51 11.30
CA GLN A 73 0.25 6.35 12.15
C GLN A 73 -0.71 5.30 11.58
N ALA A 74 -0.93 5.31 10.26
CA ALA A 74 -1.80 4.35 9.58
C ALA A 74 -1.20 2.93 9.54
N LEU A 75 0.11 2.83 9.32
CA LEU A 75 0.84 1.57 9.29
C LEU A 75 0.78 0.87 10.65
N GLY A 76 0.13 -0.30 10.68
CA GLY A 76 0.02 -1.14 11.87
C GLY A 76 -1.33 -1.05 12.59
N GLU A 77 -2.11 0.02 12.35
CA GLU A 77 -3.45 0.20 12.92
C GLU A 77 -4.56 -0.21 11.94
N VAL A 78 -4.31 -0.09 10.62
CA VAL A 78 -5.27 -0.34 9.55
C VAL A 78 -4.89 -1.61 8.79
N ASP A 79 -5.87 -2.47 8.46
CA ASP A 79 -5.69 -3.60 7.55
C ASP A 79 -6.36 -3.28 6.21
N GLY A 80 -5.62 -3.14 5.11
CA GLY A 80 -6.16 -2.79 3.79
C GLY A 80 -5.78 -1.39 3.29
N LEU A 81 -4.63 -0.87 3.73
CA LEU A 81 -4.19 0.50 3.46
C LEU A 81 -3.95 0.74 1.95
N ARG A 82 -4.57 1.79 1.40
CA ARG A 82 -4.35 2.28 0.03
C ARG A 82 -3.79 3.70 0.07
N PHE A 83 -2.47 3.83 0.00
CA PHE A 83 -1.81 5.13 0.14
C PHE A 83 -1.15 5.55 -1.18
N VAL A 84 -1.41 6.79 -1.63
CA VAL A 84 -0.84 7.36 -2.85
C VAL A 84 -0.01 8.58 -2.50
N MET A 85 1.31 8.47 -2.60
CA MET A 85 2.21 9.59 -2.37
C MET A 85 2.63 10.26 -3.68
N LEU A 86 2.60 11.58 -3.66
CA LEU A 86 3.24 12.45 -4.63
C LEU A 86 4.55 12.95 -4.00
N GLU A 87 5.66 12.21 -4.15
CA GLU A 87 7.03 12.73 -4.03
C GLU A 87 8.10 11.63 -4.09
N ASP A 88 9.32 12.11 -4.33
CA ASP A 88 10.58 11.45 -4.65
C ASP A 88 11.28 10.74 -3.46
N LYS A 89 10.70 10.82 -2.26
CA LYS A 89 11.29 10.22 -1.05
C LYS A 89 10.25 9.59 -0.16
N MET A 90 10.00 8.32 -0.45
CA MET A 90 9.24 7.40 0.39
C MET A 90 9.90 7.26 1.77
N PRO A 91 9.14 7.02 2.86
CA PRO A 91 9.68 6.96 4.20
C PRO A 91 10.80 5.92 4.37
N GLU A 92 11.77 6.21 5.23
CA GLU A 92 12.90 5.32 5.58
C GLU A 92 12.46 4.01 6.27
N GLN A 93 11.16 3.84 6.50
CA GLN A 93 10.56 2.73 7.23
C GLN A 93 10.37 1.47 6.38
N PHE A 94 10.52 1.56 5.05
CA PHE A 94 10.44 0.40 4.16
C PHE A 94 11.70 -0.46 4.30
N ASP A 95 11.51 -1.76 4.57
CA ASP A 95 12.62 -2.69 4.84
C ASP A 95 13.51 -2.89 3.58
N HIS A 96 12.97 -2.69 2.37
CA HIS A 96 13.68 -2.97 1.10
C HIS A 96 13.34 -2.00 -0.05
N TYR A 97 13.77 -0.73 0.02
CA TYR A 97 13.65 0.19 -1.12
C TYR A 97 14.84 0.07 -2.09
N LYS A 98 14.57 -0.30 -3.35
CA LYS A 98 15.57 -0.37 -4.42
C LYS A 98 14.95 0.02 -5.76
N GLU A 99 15.77 0.47 -6.70
CA GLU A 99 15.39 0.50 -8.12
C GLU A 99 14.95 -0.90 -8.56
N GLY A 100 13.85 -0.95 -9.30
CA GLY A 100 13.30 -2.20 -9.80
C GLY A 100 11.79 -2.19 -9.92
N HIS A 101 11.31 -3.03 -10.82
CA HIS A 101 9.92 -3.09 -11.26
C HIS A 101 9.17 -4.33 -10.76
N SER A 102 9.87 -5.20 -10.02
CA SER A 102 9.30 -6.43 -9.49
C SER A 102 9.73 -6.70 -8.05
N ILE A 103 8.78 -7.04 -7.20
CA ILE A 103 9.01 -7.49 -5.84
C ILE A 103 9.09 -9.02 -5.86
N CYS A 104 10.09 -9.58 -5.18
CA CYS A 104 10.27 -11.01 -5.04
C CYS A 104 10.59 -11.33 -3.59
N PHE A 105 9.87 -12.28 -3.02
CA PHE A 105 10.16 -12.83 -1.70
C PHE A 105 9.60 -14.25 -1.62
N TRP A 106 9.90 -14.93 -0.51
CA TRP A 106 9.45 -16.27 -0.23
C TRP A 106 8.65 -16.28 1.06
N PHE A 107 7.58 -17.06 1.08
CA PHE A 107 6.79 -17.29 2.27
C PHE A 107 6.50 -18.77 2.50
N ARG A 108 6.19 -19.15 3.73
CA ARG A 108 5.73 -20.51 4.05
C ARG A 108 4.67 -20.49 5.15
N ASN A 109 3.84 -21.52 5.19
CA ASN A 109 2.78 -21.73 6.18
C ASN A 109 1.67 -20.66 6.19
N ILE A 110 2.00 -19.41 6.53
CA ILE A 110 1.06 -18.31 6.69
C ILE A 110 1.50 -17.20 5.74
N PHE A 111 0.56 -16.72 4.91
CA PHE A 111 0.82 -15.59 4.02
C PHE A 111 1.10 -14.33 4.85
N PRO A 112 2.19 -13.60 4.60
CA PRO A 112 2.58 -12.49 5.44
C PRO A 112 1.61 -11.32 5.32
N ASN A 113 1.27 -10.73 6.46
CA ASN A 113 0.67 -9.41 6.46
C ASN A 113 1.76 -8.39 6.14
N MET A 114 1.69 -7.77 4.96
CA MET A 114 2.66 -6.77 4.50
C MET A 114 2.06 -5.83 3.46
N ALA A 115 2.60 -4.62 3.40
CA ALA A 115 2.35 -3.67 2.34
C ALA A 115 3.51 -3.68 1.34
N VAL A 116 3.17 -3.52 0.06
CA VAL A 116 4.14 -3.33 -1.01
C VAL A 116 3.94 -1.98 -1.65
N CYS A 117 5.04 -1.38 -2.10
CA CYS A 117 4.96 -0.14 -2.82
C CYS A 117 5.72 -0.17 -4.13
N PHE A 118 5.20 0.59 -5.08
CA PHE A 118 5.77 0.76 -6.40
C PHE A 118 5.84 2.25 -6.70
N GLY A 119 7.04 2.72 -7.02
CA GLY A 119 7.32 4.09 -7.40
C GLY A 119 7.56 4.20 -8.89
N GLY A 120 7.17 5.32 -9.50
CA GLY A 120 7.64 5.63 -10.84
C GLY A 120 7.24 7.00 -11.34
N GLU A 121 7.99 7.44 -12.35
CA GLU A 121 7.71 8.63 -13.14
C GLU A 121 6.88 8.24 -14.36
N SER A 122 6.01 9.13 -14.80
CA SER A 122 5.57 9.13 -16.19
C SER A 122 6.00 10.44 -16.83
N ASP A 123 6.69 10.35 -17.96
CA ASP A 123 7.40 11.45 -18.63
C ASP A 123 6.46 12.48 -19.29
N ILE A 124 5.21 12.61 -18.86
CA ILE A 124 4.18 13.29 -19.65
C ILE A 124 3.54 14.37 -18.80
N GLY A 125 4.03 15.60 -18.97
CA GLY A 125 3.67 16.80 -18.21
C GLY A 125 2.23 17.32 -18.39
N HIS A 126 1.24 16.44 -18.32
CA HIS A 126 -0.17 16.75 -18.44
C HIS A 126 -0.96 16.15 -17.28
N HIS A 127 -2.07 16.81 -16.94
CA HIS A 127 -3.10 16.22 -16.08
C HIS A 127 -3.64 14.95 -16.76
N GLY A 128 -3.64 13.83 -16.04
CA GLY A 128 -4.07 12.56 -16.61
C GLY A 128 -4.24 11.46 -15.57
N GLU A 129 -4.86 10.36 -16.01
CA GLU A 129 -5.09 9.17 -15.18
C GLU A 129 -3.85 8.27 -15.16
N LEU A 130 -3.26 8.09 -13.99
CA LEU A 130 -2.24 7.06 -13.76
C LEU A 130 -2.91 5.81 -13.17
N ILE A 131 -2.64 4.66 -13.77
CA ILE A 131 -3.25 3.38 -13.41
C ILE A 131 -2.11 2.41 -13.08
N LEU A 132 -2.15 1.84 -11.88
CA LEU A 132 -1.22 0.77 -11.49
C LEU A 132 -1.79 -0.57 -11.98
N ASN A 133 -1.08 -1.21 -12.90
CA ASN A 133 -1.38 -2.57 -13.31
C ASN A 133 -0.35 -3.49 -12.68
N GLY A 134 -0.78 -4.61 -12.13
CA GLY A 134 0.15 -5.62 -11.63
C GLY A 134 -0.27 -7.04 -11.92
N SER A 135 0.71 -7.93 -11.83
CA SER A 135 0.53 -9.37 -11.93
C SER A 135 1.29 -10.05 -10.81
N VAL A 136 0.59 -10.93 -10.10
CA VAL A 136 1.10 -11.73 -9.00
C VAL A 136 1.32 -13.16 -9.48
N TYR A 137 2.52 -13.66 -9.30
CA TYR A 137 2.88 -15.05 -9.57
C TYR A 137 3.28 -15.74 -8.28
N VAL A 138 2.83 -16.98 -8.11
CA VAL A 138 3.25 -17.86 -7.02
C VAL A 138 3.86 -19.11 -7.62
N ASN A 139 5.11 -19.42 -7.26
CA ASN A 139 5.88 -20.54 -7.81
C ASN A 139 5.95 -20.56 -9.35
N GLY A 140 5.90 -19.38 -9.98
CA GLY A 140 5.88 -19.22 -11.44
C GLY A 140 4.50 -19.32 -12.09
N GLU A 141 3.46 -19.69 -11.34
CA GLU A 141 2.08 -19.70 -11.84
C GLU A 141 1.41 -18.32 -11.63
N LEU A 142 0.73 -17.81 -12.65
CA LEU A 142 -0.03 -16.56 -12.54
C LEU A 142 -1.22 -16.78 -11.60
N LEU A 143 -1.19 -16.10 -10.45
CA LEU A 143 -2.25 -16.16 -9.47
C LEU A 143 -3.36 -15.16 -9.81
N GLU A 144 -2.97 -13.91 -10.07
CA GLU A 144 -3.90 -12.80 -10.29
C GLU A 144 -3.24 -11.67 -11.06
N SER A 145 -4.02 -11.01 -11.91
CA SER A 145 -3.69 -9.69 -12.46
C SER A 145 -4.66 -8.67 -11.90
N PHE A 146 -4.14 -7.55 -11.42
CA PHE A 146 -4.92 -6.48 -10.83
C PHE A 146 -4.71 -5.17 -11.59
N VAL A 147 -5.74 -4.34 -11.57
CA VAL A 147 -5.73 -2.98 -12.07
C VAL A 147 -6.21 -2.12 -10.90
N GLU A 148 -5.29 -1.45 -10.24
CA GLU A 148 -5.61 -0.56 -9.13
C GLU A 148 -6.18 0.76 -9.65
N GLU A 149 -7.12 1.33 -8.88
CA GLU A 149 -7.91 2.48 -9.29
C GLU A 149 -7.11 3.76 -9.56
N ARG A 150 -7.74 4.59 -10.40
CA ARG A 150 -7.24 5.77 -11.09
C ARG A 150 -6.79 6.85 -10.11
N ILE A 151 -5.60 7.39 -10.33
CA ILE A 151 -5.17 8.65 -9.68
C ILE A 151 -5.36 9.79 -10.67
N TYR A 152 -6.00 10.87 -10.23
CA TYR A 152 -6.22 12.09 -11.01
C TYR A 152 -5.21 13.17 -10.61
N GLY A 153 -3.99 13.09 -11.14
CA GLY A 153 -2.90 13.99 -10.76
C GLY A 153 -2.21 14.69 -11.93
N ARG A 154 -1.36 15.69 -11.62
CA ARG A 154 -0.36 16.18 -12.57
C ARG A 154 0.79 15.17 -12.54
N ILE A 155 0.90 14.35 -13.59
CA ILE A 155 1.90 13.28 -13.69
C ILE A 155 3.24 13.88 -14.15
N THR A 156 3.80 14.74 -13.30
CA THR A 156 5.08 15.42 -13.55
C THR A 156 6.15 15.05 -12.52
N SER A 157 5.83 14.21 -11.55
CA SER A 157 6.65 13.87 -10.39
C SER A 157 6.61 12.36 -10.11
N GLU A 158 7.57 11.86 -9.34
CA GLU A 158 7.57 10.47 -8.86
C GLU A 158 6.32 10.19 -8.02
N HIS A 159 5.53 9.20 -8.45
CA HIS A 159 4.39 8.70 -7.70
C HIS A 159 4.78 7.42 -6.99
N THR A 160 4.44 7.29 -5.72
CA THR A 160 4.55 6.02 -4.99
C THR A 160 3.17 5.52 -4.62
N PHE A 161 2.88 4.30 -5.05
CA PHE A 161 1.70 3.55 -4.68
C PHE A 161 2.07 2.62 -3.54
N LEU A 162 1.30 2.61 -2.46
CA LEU A 162 1.41 1.62 -1.40
C LEU A 162 0.08 0.86 -1.31
N VAL A 163 0.19 -0.46 -1.37
CA VAL A 163 -0.94 -1.36 -1.40
C VAL A 163 -0.67 -2.53 -0.47
N ASP A 164 -1.65 -2.87 0.37
CA ASP A 164 -1.59 -4.09 1.17
C ASP A 164 -1.73 -5.34 0.30
N LEU A 165 -0.84 -6.32 0.50
CA LEU A 165 -0.88 -7.56 -0.27
C LEU A 165 -2.18 -8.34 -0.09
N GLN A 166 -2.83 -8.21 1.06
CA GLN A 166 -4.11 -8.87 1.33
C GLN A 166 -5.26 -8.31 0.47
N ASN A 167 -5.14 -7.05 0.02
CA ASN A 167 -6.10 -6.47 -0.93
C ASN A 167 -5.85 -6.98 -2.35
N LEU A 168 -4.59 -7.28 -2.68
CA LEU A 168 -4.20 -7.80 -3.99
C LEU A 168 -4.44 -9.30 -4.13
N ILE A 169 -4.32 -10.04 -3.02
CA ILE A 169 -4.25 -11.51 -3.03
C ILE A 169 -5.12 -12.05 -1.91
N HIS A 170 -6.28 -12.59 -2.28
CA HIS A 170 -7.13 -13.30 -1.33
C HIS A 170 -6.56 -14.68 -0.97
N GLU A 171 -6.75 -15.08 0.30
CA GLU A 171 -6.21 -16.32 0.86
C GLU A 171 -6.74 -17.59 0.16
N ASP A 172 -7.97 -17.55 -0.33
CA ASP A 172 -8.59 -18.64 -1.10
C ASP A 172 -7.84 -18.92 -2.42
N LYS A 173 -7.34 -17.87 -3.08
CA LYS A 173 -6.53 -18.00 -4.30
C LYS A 173 -5.16 -18.58 -3.98
N LEU A 174 -4.52 -18.11 -2.90
CA LEU A 174 -3.23 -18.64 -2.43
C LEU A 174 -3.28 -20.16 -2.20
N ASN A 175 -4.35 -20.66 -1.58
CA ASN A 175 -4.52 -22.09 -1.30
C ASN A 175 -4.51 -22.99 -2.55
N ARG A 176 -4.72 -22.42 -3.75
CA ARG A 176 -4.72 -23.18 -5.01
C ARG A 176 -3.33 -23.42 -5.57
N VAL A 177 -2.37 -22.55 -5.25
CA VAL A 177 -1.03 -22.51 -5.86
C VAL A 177 0.11 -22.66 -4.84
N ALA A 178 -0.16 -22.33 -3.57
CA ALA A 178 0.81 -22.41 -2.50
C ALA A 178 0.89 -23.83 -1.95
N LEU A 179 2.12 -24.37 -1.88
CA LEU A 179 2.41 -25.67 -1.31
C LEU A 179 2.49 -25.54 0.21
N ALA A 180 1.65 -26.31 0.91
CA ALA A 180 1.63 -26.35 2.37
C ALA A 180 3.00 -26.76 2.92
N HIS A 181 3.46 -26.06 3.96
CA HIS A 181 4.73 -26.30 4.66
C HIS A 181 6.02 -26.13 3.85
N GLN A 182 5.94 -25.82 2.55
CA GLN A 182 7.09 -25.51 1.70
C GLN A 182 7.27 -24.00 1.55
N TRP A 183 8.47 -23.60 1.10
CA TRP A 183 8.73 -22.25 0.67
C TRP A 183 8.06 -22.00 -0.68
N ASN A 184 7.26 -20.95 -0.75
CA ASN A 184 6.56 -20.51 -1.93
C ASN A 184 7.16 -19.18 -2.39
N LYS A 185 7.62 -19.13 -3.64
CA LYS A 185 8.14 -17.90 -4.25
C LYS A 185 6.99 -17.05 -4.71
N ILE A 186 6.95 -15.79 -4.32
CA ILE A 186 6.01 -14.82 -4.87
C ILE A 186 6.76 -13.75 -5.63
N GLN A 187 6.22 -13.42 -6.80
CA GLN A 187 6.74 -12.38 -7.67
C GLN A 187 5.61 -11.45 -8.07
N ILE A 188 5.76 -10.17 -7.78
CA ILE A 188 4.78 -9.13 -8.07
C ILE A 188 5.43 -8.17 -9.05
N TRP A 189 4.84 -8.10 -10.24
CA TRP A 189 5.29 -7.22 -11.31
C TRP A 189 4.33 -6.06 -11.41
N CYS A 190 4.85 -4.83 -11.48
CA CYS A 190 4.00 -3.66 -11.60
C CYS A 190 4.42 -2.74 -12.73
N THR A 191 3.41 -2.22 -13.41
CA THR A 191 3.53 -1.26 -14.49
C THR A 191 2.60 -0.09 -14.25
N LEU A 192 3.05 1.08 -14.64
CA LEU A 192 2.31 2.33 -14.60
C LEU A 192 1.76 2.59 -16.00
N ARG A 193 0.44 2.70 -16.11
CA ARG A 193 -0.23 2.99 -17.37
C ARG A 193 -0.81 4.39 -17.33
N HIS A 194 -0.47 5.19 -18.33
CA HIS A 194 -1.08 6.49 -18.59
C HIS A 194 -1.58 6.55 -20.03
N ARG A 195 -2.90 6.70 -20.21
CA ARG A 195 -3.58 6.62 -21.51
C ARG A 195 -3.23 5.33 -22.27
N ARG A 196 -2.46 5.43 -23.36
CA ARG A 196 -2.01 4.31 -24.20
C ARG A 196 -0.58 3.85 -23.91
N ASN A 197 0.14 4.57 -23.05
CA ASN A 197 1.53 4.26 -22.71
C ASN A 197 1.55 3.46 -21.41
N GLN A 198 2.42 2.45 -21.37
CA GLN A 198 2.66 1.63 -20.19
C GLN A 198 4.16 1.56 -19.97
N THR A 199 4.60 1.88 -18.76
CA THR A 199 5.99 1.83 -18.33
C THR A 199 6.12 0.95 -17.10
N TRP A 200 7.30 0.40 -16.87
CA TRP A 200 7.59 -0.34 -15.64
C TRP A 200 7.67 0.61 -14.45
N ALA A 201 7.30 0.13 -13.26
CA ALA A 201 7.62 0.86 -12.03
C ALA A 201 9.15 1.03 -11.94
N LYS A 202 9.63 2.21 -11.58
CA LYS A 202 11.07 2.50 -11.48
C LYS A 202 11.61 2.13 -10.10
N ALA A 203 10.76 2.16 -9.08
CA ALA A 203 11.13 1.83 -7.72
C ALA A 203 10.15 0.85 -7.07
N LYS A 204 10.62 0.17 -6.04
CA LYS A 204 9.83 -0.79 -5.27
C LYS A 204 10.22 -0.76 -3.80
N GLY A 205 9.30 -1.16 -2.94
CA GLY A 205 9.56 -1.35 -1.52
C GLY A 205 8.58 -2.31 -0.87
N ILE A 206 8.96 -2.78 0.31
CA ILE A 206 8.19 -3.74 1.10
C ILE A 206 8.19 -3.25 2.55
N TYR A 207 7.02 -3.27 3.17
CA TYR A 207 6.84 -3.00 4.59
C TYR A 207 6.16 -4.20 5.25
N VAL A 208 6.87 -4.90 6.12
CA VAL A 208 6.30 -6.04 6.85
C VAL A 208 5.65 -5.55 8.15
N TYR A 209 4.38 -5.89 8.38
CA TYR A 209 3.72 -5.62 9.66
C TYR A 209 4.25 -6.59 10.73
N LYS A 210 5.44 -6.31 11.29
CA LYS A 210 6.19 -7.22 12.19
C LYS A 210 5.37 -7.71 13.40
N GLN A 211 4.38 -6.95 13.86
CA GLN A 211 3.49 -7.35 14.96
C GLN A 211 2.44 -8.40 14.53
N LYS A 212 2.07 -8.44 13.25
CA LYS A 212 1.08 -9.33 12.65
C LYS A 212 1.71 -10.42 11.75
N ALA A 213 3.03 -10.42 11.59
CA ALA A 213 3.75 -11.33 10.70
C ALA A 213 4.73 -12.24 11.46
N ARG A 214 4.86 -13.49 11.02
CA ARG A 214 5.90 -14.40 11.50
C ARG A 214 7.14 -14.26 10.62
N MET A 215 8.14 -13.52 11.09
CA MET A 215 9.36 -13.26 10.32
C MET A 215 10.11 -14.54 9.92
N ASP A 216 10.04 -15.62 10.71
CA ASP A 216 10.62 -16.93 10.38
C ASP A 216 9.98 -17.65 9.17
N ASN A 217 8.85 -17.11 8.71
CA ASN A 217 8.10 -17.59 7.55
C ASN A 217 8.27 -16.68 6.32
N ILE A 218 9.18 -15.69 6.36
CA ILE A 218 9.41 -14.76 5.25
C ILE A 218 10.91 -14.72 4.93
N ARG A 219 11.27 -14.76 3.64
CA ARG A 219 12.65 -14.57 3.19
C ARG A 219 12.71 -13.68 1.95
N PHE A 220 13.67 -12.77 1.90
CA PHE A 220 13.89 -11.87 0.76
C PHE A 220 15.03 -12.33 -0.16
N ILE A 221 15.70 -13.43 0.20
CA ILE A 221 16.79 -14.05 -0.56
C ILE A 221 16.28 -15.41 -1.07
N ASP A 222 16.85 -15.90 -2.16
CA ASP A 222 16.52 -17.24 -2.68
C ASP A 222 16.90 -18.31 -1.63
N PRO A 223 15.97 -19.22 -1.24
CA PRO A 223 16.26 -20.30 -0.29
C PRO A 223 17.27 -21.32 -0.84
N ASP A 224 17.46 -21.38 -2.16
CA ASP A 224 18.44 -22.25 -2.82
C ASP A 224 19.78 -21.53 -3.09
N GLU A 225 19.85 -20.20 -2.90
CA GLU A 225 21.12 -19.50 -2.77
C GLU A 225 21.69 -19.80 -1.38
N GLU A 226 22.48 -20.87 -1.29
CA GLU A 226 23.30 -21.13 -0.11
C GLU A 226 24.08 -19.85 0.27
N ILE A 227 23.90 -19.41 1.52
CA ILE A 227 24.71 -18.38 2.14
C ILE A 227 26.14 -18.92 2.15
N SER A 228 26.93 -18.56 1.14
CA SER A 228 28.36 -18.85 1.12
C SER A 228 28.99 -18.13 2.33
N PRO A 229 29.79 -18.84 3.14
CA PRO A 229 30.35 -18.29 4.39
C PRO A 229 31.32 -17.12 4.17
#